data_AF-A0A0S9PZ33-F1
#
_entry.id   AF-A0A0S9PZ33-F1
#
_cell.length_a   1.000
_cell.length_b   1.000
_cell.length_c   1.000
_cell.angle_alpha   90.00
_cell.angle_beta   90.00
_cell.angle_gamma   90.00
#
_symmetry.space_group_name_H-M   'P 1'
#
loop_
_entity.id
_entity.type
_entity.pdbx_description
1 polymer ?
#
loop_
_entity_poly.entity_id
_entity_poly.type
_entity_poly.pdbx_seq_one_letter_code
_entity_poly.pdbx_strand_id
1 'polypeptide(L)'
;MEPAVSTAPATRARVEAVAQTFLAERGVRLTDPDLCRDTCIEVAEAFAARLQGDGITAHAVTGAEFGRVAWFPEVDIVLNAHAATLVMLDRGRQESQAAWVWDFTARQFDPVAPCPLTQPLAAWRQRWRPLGPQERDEQTAVHGSGVSASG
;
A
#
# COMPACT_ATOMS: atom_id res chain seq x y z
N MET A 1 -12.09 -31.33 14.70
CA MET A 1 -10.92 -31.19 13.81
C MET A 1 -10.67 -29.71 13.67
N GLU A 2 -9.76 -29.16 14.47
CA GLU A 2 -9.45 -27.72 14.37
C GLU A 2 -8.67 -27.47 13.07
N PRO A 3 -9.01 -26.43 12.29
CA PRO A 3 -8.25 -26.10 11.10
C PRO A 3 -6.82 -25.73 11.54
N ALA A 4 -5.82 -26.31 10.87
CA ALA A 4 -4.43 -25.99 11.11
C ALA A 4 -4.23 -24.47 10.98
N VAL A 5 -3.73 -23.83 12.04
CA VAL A 5 -3.38 -22.40 12.02
C VAL A 5 -2.32 -22.20 10.95
N SER A 6 -2.68 -21.51 9.87
CA SER A 6 -1.74 -21.17 8.80
C SER A 6 -0.68 -20.21 9.35
N THR A 7 0.59 -20.49 9.10
CA THR A 7 1.69 -19.63 9.52
C THR A 7 1.78 -18.39 8.64
N ALA A 8 2.39 -17.31 9.16
CA ALA A 8 2.54 -16.06 8.41
C ALA A 8 3.27 -16.21 7.05
N PRO A 9 4.35 -17.01 6.92
CA PRO A 9 4.99 -17.24 5.62
C PRO A 9 4.10 -17.96 4.62
N ALA A 10 3.31 -18.96 5.06
CA ALA A 10 2.38 -19.69 4.21
C ALA A 10 1.22 -18.80 3.76
N THR A 11 0.69 -17.97 4.66
CA THR A 11 -0.36 -16.99 4.33
C THR A 11 0.16 -15.97 3.33
N ARG A 12 1.39 -15.47 3.50
CA ARG A 12 2.01 -14.52 2.57
C ARG A 12 2.14 -15.08 1.15
N ALA A 13 2.68 -16.30 1.01
CA ALA A 13 2.85 -16.92 -0.31
C ALA A 13 1.50 -17.11 -1.02
N ARG A 14 0.44 -17.43 -0.27
CA ARG A 14 -0.93 -17.49 -0.82
C ARG A 14 -1.40 -16.13 -1.31
N VAL A 15 -1.23 -15.07 -0.51
CA VAL A 15 -1.60 -13.70 -0.90
C VAL A 15 -0.83 -13.26 -2.16
N GLU A 16 0.46 -13.58 -2.25
CA GLU A 16 1.29 -13.28 -3.43
C GLU A 16 0.77 -13.98 -4.69
N ALA A 17 0.37 -15.26 -4.60
CA ALA A 17 -0.22 -15.98 -5.73
C ALA A 17 -1.58 -15.39 -6.17
N VAL A 18 -2.42 -14.99 -5.20
CA VAL A 18 -3.69 -14.31 -5.49
C VAL A 18 -3.44 -12.95 -6.15
N ALA A 19 -2.45 -12.19 -5.67
CA ALA A 19 -2.07 -10.88 -6.23
C ALA A 19 -1.59 -10.98 -7.68
N GLN A 20 -0.80 -12.01 -8.03
CA GLN A 20 -0.36 -12.22 -9.41
C GLN A 20 -1.53 -12.54 -10.34
N THR A 21 -2.47 -13.37 -9.88
CA THR A 21 -3.68 -13.70 -10.65
C THR A 21 -4.55 -12.46 -10.83
N PHE A 22 -4.77 -11.70 -9.75
CA PHE A 22 -5.55 -10.46 -9.78
C PHE A 22 -4.94 -9.41 -10.72
N LEU A 23 -3.61 -9.27 -10.73
CA LEU A 23 -2.90 -8.36 -11.64
C LEU A 23 -3.07 -8.79 -13.10
N ALA A 24 -2.95 -10.09 -13.39
CA ALA A 24 -3.12 -10.62 -14.74
C ALA A 24 -4.54 -10.41 -15.29
N GLU A 25 -5.56 -10.51 -14.45
CA GLU A 25 -6.97 -10.29 -14.81
C GLU A 25 -7.28 -8.80 -15.09
N ARG A 26 -6.64 -7.88 -14.36
CA ARG A 26 -6.91 -6.43 -14.47
C ARG A 26 -6.06 -5.70 -15.51
N GLY A 27 -5.01 -6.33 -16.04
CA GLY A 27 -4.27 -5.87 -17.22
C GLY A 27 -3.62 -4.48 -17.08
N VAL A 28 -3.49 -3.76 -18.20
CA VAL A 28 -2.73 -2.50 -18.34
C VAL A 28 -3.23 -1.36 -17.42
N ARG A 29 -4.48 -1.42 -16.95
CA ARG A 29 -5.11 -0.37 -16.12
C ARG A 29 -4.39 -0.12 -14.79
N LEU A 30 -3.71 -1.11 -14.22
CA LEU A 30 -2.96 -0.98 -12.95
C LEU A 30 -1.49 -0.61 -13.15
N THR A 31 -1.00 -0.66 -14.40
CA THR A 31 0.39 -0.31 -14.74
C THR A 31 0.52 1.09 -15.34
N ASP A 32 -0.60 1.69 -15.77
CA ASP A 32 -0.69 3.04 -16.31
C ASP A 32 -1.06 4.04 -15.20
N PRO A 33 -0.16 4.98 -14.84
CA PRO A 33 -0.39 5.97 -13.79
C PRO A 33 -1.63 6.86 -14.02
N ASP A 34 -1.99 7.12 -15.28
CA ASP A 34 -3.11 8.00 -15.63
C ASP A 34 -4.47 7.28 -15.48
N LEU A 35 -4.48 5.96 -15.57
CA LEU A 35 -5.68 5.13 -15.36
C LEU A 35 -5.87 4.68 -13.89
N CYS A 36 -4.81 4.77 -13.08
CA CYS A 36 -4.83 4.36 -11.66
C CYS A 36 -5.50 5.38 -10.72
N ARG A 37 -5.51 6.67 -11.08
CA ARG A 37 -5.85 7.77 -10.15
C ARG A 37 -7.28 7.69 -9.59
N ASP A 38 -8.25 7.18 -10.36
CA ASP A 38 -9.65 7.11 -9.96
C ASP A 38 -10.14 5.70 -9.60
N THR A 39 -9.23 4.72 -9.51
CA THR A 39 -9.60 3.30 -9.32
C THR A 39 -9.06 2.70 -8.02
N CYS A 40 -8.29 3.45 -7.22
CA CYS A 40 -7.62 2.92 -6.03
C CYS A 40 -8.58 2.25 -5.02
N ILE A 41 -9.76 2.85 -4.75
CA ILE A 41 -10.78 2.28 -3.87
C ILE A 41 -11.34 0.98 -4.44
N GLU A 42 -11.83 1.00 -5.69
CA GLU A 42 -12.40 -0.18 -6.35
C GLU A 42 -11.40 -1.34 -6.39
N VAL A 43 -10.14 -1.04 -6.68
CA VAL A 43 -9.06 -2.03 -6.77
C VAL A 43 -8.74 -2.62 -5.40
N ALA A 44 -8.64 -1.78 -4.37
CA ALA A 44 -8.41 -2.24 -3.00
C ALA A 44 -9.57 -3.10 -2.48
N GLU A 45 -10.82 -2.68 -2.71
CA GLU A 45 -12.02 -3.43 -2.31
C GLU A 45 -12.12 -4.78 -3.03
N ALA A 46 -11.91 -4.79 -4.34
CA ALA A 46 -11.97 -6.03 -5.12
C ALA A 46 -10.89 -7.03 -4.69
N PHE A 47 -9.67 -6.57 -4.41
CA PHE A 47 -8.60 -7.44 -3.94
C PHE A 47 -8.87 -7.95 -2.52
N ALA A 48 -9.34 -7.09 -1.61
CA ALA A 48 -9.73 -7.49 -0.26
C ALA A 48 -10.84 -8.55 -0.29
N ALA A 49 -11.89 -8.34 -1.10
CA ALA A 49 -13.00 -9.29 -1.25
C ALA A 49 -12.53 -10.65 -1.79
N ARG A 50 -11.57 -10.64 -2.73
CA ARG A 50 -10.96 -11.87 -3.25
C ARG A 50 -10.22 -12.65 -2.16
N LEU A 51 -9.40 -11.97 -1.37
CA LEU A 51 -8.68 -12.60 -0.25
C LEU A 51 -9.64 -13.14 0.83
N GLN A 52 -10.71 -12.41 1.11
CA GLN A 52 -11.75 -12.87 2.04
C GLN A 52 -12.45 -14.14 1.55
N GLY A 53 -12.70 -14.25 0.23
CA GLY A 53 -13.19 -15.49 -0.40
C GLY A 53 -12.29 -16.71 -0.17
N ASP A 54 -10.99 -16.47 0.01
CA ASP A 54 -9.97 -17.50 0.29
C ASP A 54 -9.72 -17.71 1.81
N GLY A 55 -10.55 -17.09 2.66
CA GLY A 55 -10.46 -17.17 4.12
C GLY A 55 -9.34 -16.33 4.75
N ILE A 56 -8.75 -15.40 3.99
CA ILE A 56 -7.69 -14.51 4.45
C ILE A 56 -8.31 -13.22 4.97
N THR A 57 -7.90 -12.80 6.17
CA THR A 57 -8.37 -11.54 6.76
C THR A 57 -7.71 -10.37 6.05
N ALA A 58 -8.49 -9.62 5.28
CA ALA A 58 -8.05 -8.46 4.53
C ALA A 58 -9.11 -7.35 4.54
N HIS A 59 -8.67 -6.10 4.44
CA HIS A 59 -9.53 -4.92 4.43
C HIS A 59 -9.02 -3.91 3.41
N ALA A 60 -9.91 -3.35 2.59
CA ALA A 60 -9.62 -2.11 1.90
C ALA A 60 -9.61 -0.98 2.92
N VAL A 61 -8.61 -0.11 2.85
CA VAL A 61 -8.41 0.97 3.80
C VAL A 61 -7.97 2.21 3.06
N THR A 62 -8.66 3.31 3.32
CA THR A 62 -8.34 4.63 2.79
C THR A 62 -7.32 5.36 3.65
N GLY A 63 -6.59 6.31 3.08
CA GLY A 63 -5.70 7.22 3.83
C GLY A 63 -6.39 7.90 5.03
N ALA A 64 -7.68 8.23 4.89
CA ALA A 64 -8.48 8.83 5.94
C ALA A 64 -8.83 7.85 7.09
N GLU A 65 -9.00 6.56 6.79
CA GLU A 65 -9.28 5.52 7.78
C GLU A 65 -8.02 5.10 8.54
N PHE A 66 -6.85 5.13 7.88
CA PHE A 66 -5.56 4.93 8.56
C PHE A 66 -5.28 5.97 9.66
N GLY A 67 -5.79 7.20 9.51
CA GLY A 67 -5.66 8.27 10.52
C GLY A 67 -6.65 8.17 11.70
N ARG A 68 -7.67 7.31 11.63
CA ARG A 68 -8.73 7.17 12.66
C ARG A 68 -8.62 5.92 13.52
N VAL A 69 -7.56 5.12 13.32
CA VAL A 69 -7.29 3.95 14.14
C VAL A 69 -6.86 4.41 15.54
N ALA A 70 -7.74 4.24 16.53
CA ALA A 70 -7.69 4.89 17.86
C ALA A 70 -6.41 4.65 18.69
N TRP A 71 -5.56 3.70 18.30
CA TRP A 71 -4.31 3.37 18.98
C TRP A 71 -3.06 3.98 18.30
N PHE A 72 -3.22 4.87 17.29
CA PHE A 72 -2.10 5.56 16.63
C PHE A 72 -2.44 6.99 16.12
N PRO A 73 -2.29 8.04 16.96
CA PRO A 73 -2.75 9.40 16.66
C PRO A 73 -1.83 10.31 15.81
N GLU A 74 -0.67 9.84 15.33
CA GLU A 74 0.39 10.75 14.82
C GLU A 74 0.75 10.62 13.33
N VAL A 75 -0.21 10.41 12.41
CA VAL A 75 0.10 10.63 10.99
C VAL A 75 -1.13 11.10 10.21
N ASP A 76 -1.13 12.36 9.79
CA ASP A 76 -1.92 12.82 8.64
C ASP A 76 -1.34 12.15 7.39
N ILE A 77 -1.91 11.02 6.98
CA ILE A 77 -1.56 10.45 5.69
C ILE A 77 -2.19 11.37 4.64
N VAL A 78 -1.37 12.08 3.86
CA VAL A 78 -1.80 12.91 2.71
C VAL A 78 -2.17 12.02 1.54
N LEU A 79 -3.04 11.06 1.82
CA LEU A 79 -3.65 10.15 0.88
C LEU A 79 -5.17 10.35 1.01
N ASN A 80 -5.62 11.61 1.15
CA ASN A 80 -6.98 12.02 1.49
C ASN A 80 -8.10 11.41 0.59
N ALA A 81 -7.73 10.64 -0.45
CA ALA A 81 -8.63 9.76 -1.21
C ALA A 81 -7.95 8.50 -1.80
N HIS A 82 -6.77 8.05 -1.33
CA HIS A 82 -6.12 6.82 -1.83
C HIS A 82 -6.44 5.62 -0.95
N ALA A 83 -6.54 4.45 -1.57
CA ALA A 83 -6.82 3.20 -0.88
C ALA A 83 -5.81 2.11 -1.23
N ALA A 84 -5.55 1.25 -0.25
CA ALA A 84 -4.75 0.05 -0.42
C ALA A 84 -5.42 -1.11 0.34
N THR A 85 -4.94 -2.33 0.11
CA THR A 85 -5.43 -3.51 0.85
C THR A 85 -4.51 -3.82 2.01
N LEU A 86 -5.05 -3.82 3.22
CA LEU A 86 -4.41 -4.31 4.43
C LEU A 86 -4.69 -5.81 4.58
N VAL A 87 -3.65 -6.60 4.82
CA VAL A 87 -3.76 -8.05 4.99
C VAL A 87 -3.12 -8.47 6.30
N MET A 88 -3.86 -9.24 7.08
CA MET A 88 -3.40 -9.78 8.37
C MET A 88 -2.75 -11.14 8.14
N LEU A 89 -1.42 -11.20 8.25
CA LEU A 89 -0.66 -12.44 8.02
C LEU A 89 -0.50 -13.29 9.28
N ASP A 90 -0.62 -12.69 10.47
CA ASP A 90 -0.48 -13.38 11.76
C ASP A 90 -1.61 -12.97 12.72
N ARG A 91 -2.50 -13.90 13.05
CA ARG A 91 -3.62 -13.66 13.98
C ARG A 91 -3.20 -13.69 15.46
N GLY A 92 -1.95 -14.03 15.77
CA GLY A 92 -1.43 -14.14 17.14
C GLY A 92 -0.58 -12.94 17.60
N ARG A 93 -0.35 -11.94 16.74
CA ARG A 93 0.44 -10.73 17.07
C ARG A 93 -0.43 -9.48 17.07
N GLN A 94 0.07 -8.43 17.74
CA GLN A 94 -0.50 -7.07 17.64
C GLN A 94 -0.71 -6.67 16.18
N GLU A 95 -1.87 -6.09 15.87
CA GLU A 95 -2.35 -5.92 14.50
C GLU A 95 -1.36 -5.12 13.62
N SER A 96 -0.69 -4.11 14.17
CA SER A 96 0.31 -3.29 13.44
C SER A 96 1.57 -4.06 13.04
N GLN A 97 1.90 -5.15 13.74
CA GLN A 97 3.10 -5.96 13.48
C GLN A 97 2.82 -7.12 12.54
N ALA A 98 1.56 -7.56 12.45
CA ALA A 98 1.11 -8.62 11.57
C ALA A 98 0.58 -8.13 10.22
N ALA A 99 0.29 -6.82 10.12
CA ALA A 99 -0.33 -6.22 8.96
C ALA A 99 0.66 -5.87 7.85
N TRP A 100 0.31 -6.28 6.64
CA TRP A 100 1.01 -5.98 5.41
C TRP A 100 0.09 -5.26 4.43
N VAL A 101 0.65 -4.36 3.63
CA VAL A 101 -0.09 -3.57 2.65
C VAL A 101 0.22 -4.07 1.25
N TRP A 102 -0.83 -4.28 0.46
CA TRP A 102 -0.79 -4.44 -0.98
C TRP A 102 -1.41 -3.22 -1.64
N ASP A 103 -0.58 -2.46 -2.32
CA ASP A 103 -0.97 -1.23 -3.00
C ASP A 103 -0.70 -1.35 -4.50
N PHE A 104 -1.76 -1.63 -5.25
CA PHE A 104 -1.70 -1.77 -6.70
C PHE A 104 -1.62 -0.44 -7.45
N THR A 105 -1.95 0.66 -6.77
CA THR A 105 -2.11 1.98 -7.42
C THR A 105 -1.09 3.00 -6.90
N ALA A 106 -0.07 2.57 -6.15
CA ALA A 106 1.07 3.37 -5.69
C ALA A 106 1.75 4.18 -6.82
N ARG A 107 1.72 3.67 -8.06
CA ARG A 107 2.31 4.32 -9.23
C ARG A 107 1.67 5.66 -9.60
N GLN A 108 0.48 5.97 -9.10
CA GLN A 108 -0.13 7.28 -9.29
C GLN A 108 0.67 8.41 -8.61
N PHE A 109 1.46 8.08 -7.58
CA PHE A 109 2.32 9.01 -6.84
C PHE A 109 3.80 8.77 -7.12
N ASP A 110 4.19 7.51 -7.31
CA ASP A 110 5.57 7.12 -7.61
C ASP A 110 5.63 6.17 -8.82
N PRO A 111 5.84 6.70 -10.04
CA PRO A 111 5.83 5.92 -11.27
C PRO A 111 6.81 4.73 -11.31
N VAL A 112 7.87 4.74 -10.50
CA VAL A 112 8.88 3.66 -10.47
C VAL A 112 8.59 2.59 -9.41
N ALA A 113 7.54 2.76 -8.60
CA ALA A 113 7.15 1.77 -7.60
C ALA A 113 6.81 0.41 -8.25
N PRO A 114 7.07 -0.73 -7.57
CA PRO A 114 6.57 -2.02 -8.01
C PRO A 114 5.03 -2.03 -8.03
N CYS A 115 4.44 -2.90 -8.86
CA CYS A 115 3.00 -3.12 -8.91
C CYS A 115 2.70 -4.61 -8.69
N PRO A 116 2.09 -4.99 -7.55
CA PRO A 116 1.75 -4.13 -6.41
C PRO A 116 2.97 -3.74 -5.57
N LEU A 117 2.90 -2.56 -4.94
CA LEU A 117 3.77 -2.19 -3.84
C LEU A 117 3.37 -3.00 -2.60
N THR A 118 4.29 -3.85 -2.13
CA THR A 118 4.04 -4.78 -1.03
C THR A 118 5.04 -4.56 0.09
N GLN A 119 4.57 -4.19 1.28
CA GLN A 119 5.44 -3.92 2.42
C GLN A 119 4.69 -3.98 3.76
N PRO A 120 5.38 -4.11 4.91
CA PRO A 120 4.74 -4.00 6.22
C PRO A 120 4.03 -2.65 6.38
N LEU A 121 2.93 -2.62 7.12
CA LEU A 121 2.15 -1.39 7.34
C LEU A 121 3.01 -0.21 7.81
N ALA A 122 3.94 -0.45 8.74
CA ALA A 122 4.84 0.60 9.23
C ALA A 122 5.72 1.20 8.12
N ALA A 123 6.28 0.37 7.24
CA ALA A 123 7.10 0.82 6.11
C ALA A 123 6.26 1.56 5.07
N TRP A 124 5.03 1.09 4.80
CA TRP A 124 4.11 1.78 3.89
C TRP A 124 3.76 3.17 4.37
N ARG A 125 3.49 3.33 5.68
CA ARG A 125 3.23 4.64 6.27
C ARG A 125 4.45 5.55 6.23
N GLN A 126 5.65 5.04 6.50
CA GLN A 126 6.88 5.83 6.44
C GLN A 126 7.13 6.35 5.01
N ARG A 127 6.85 5.53 3.99
CA ARG A 127 6.98 5.92 2.58
C ARG A 127 6.08 7.09 2.21
N TRP A 128 4.83 7.09 2.68
CA TRP A 128 3.82 8.08 2.31
C TRP A 128 3.58 9.14 3.40
N ARG A 129 4.48 9.21 4.38
CA ARG A 129 4.45 10.28 5.38
C ARG A 129 4.63 11.61 4.64
N PRO A 130 3.82 12.65 4.91
CA PRO A 130 4.11 13.97 4.39
C PRO A 130 5.53 14.36 4.82
N LEU A 131 6.35 14.75 3.84
CA LEU A 131 7.64 15.36 4.13
C LEU A 131 7.40 16.56 5.04
N GLY A 132 8.19 16.68 6.11
CA GLY A 132 8.22 17.89 6.90
C GLY A 132 8.61 19.09 6.04
N PRO A 133 8.31 20.34 6.44
CA PRO A 133 8.77 21.54 5.74
C PRO A 133 10.27 21.50 5.40
N GLN A 134 11.10 20.97 6.30
CA GLN A 134 12.55 20.86 6.12
C GLN A 134 12.97 19.85 5.03
N GLU A 135 12.29 18.71 4.94
CA GLU A 135 12.64 17.65 3.96
C GLU A 135 12.21 18.01 2.53
N ARG A 136 11.26 18.95 2.37
CA ARG A 136 10.88 19.51 1.06
C ARG A 136 11.98 20.37 0.45
N ASP A 137 12.69 21.13 1.27
CA ASP A 137 13.77 22.01 0.82
C ASP A 137 14.99 21.20 0.36
N GLU A 138 15.31 20.10 1.06
CA GLU A 138 16.40 19.20 0.67
C GLU A 138 16.11 18.47 -0.65
N GLN A 139 14.88 17.98 -0.86
CA GLN A 139 14.52 17.24 -2.08
C GLN A 139 14.50 18.13 -3.33
N THR A 140 14.16 19.41 -3.16
CA THR A 140 14.24 20.46 -4.20
C THR A 140 15.69 20.84 -4.50
N ALA A 141 16.58 20.83 -3.49
CA ALA A 141 18.00 21.12 -3.67
C ALA A 141 18.74 20.03 -4.47
N VAL A 142 18.36 18.76 -4.35
CA VAL A 142 18.99 17.65 -5.12
C VAL A 142 18.61 17.66 -6.61
N HIS A 143 17.45 18.21 -6.97
CA HIS A 143 17.02 18.36 -8.37
C HIS A 143 17.35 19.75 -8.97
N GLY A 144 17.85 20.69 -8.15
CA GLY A 144 18.16 22.07 -8.55
C GLY A 144 19.64 22.35 -8.86
N SER A 145 20.56 21.41 -8.62
CA SER A 145 21.98 21.63 -8.92
C SER A 145 22.35 21.11 -10.31
N GLY A 146 21.82 21.78 -11.33
CA GLY A 146 22.02 21.36 -12.72
C GLY A 146 21.92 22.44 -13.79
N VAL A 147 21.81 23.72 -13.47
CA VAL A 147 22.09 24.79 -14.45
C VAL A 147 22.64 26.02 -13.73
N SER A 148 23.91 26.30 -13.96
CA SER A 148 24.36 27.67 -14.22
C SER A 148 25.53 27.60 -15.18
N ALA A 149 25.20 27.85 -16.44
CA ALA A 149 26.16 28.18 -17.47
C ALA A 149 26.66 29.62 -17.26
N SER A 150 27.97 29.78 -17.42
CA SER A 150 28.66 30.92 -18.03
C SER A 150 28.59 32.31 -17.38
N GLY A 151 29.79 32.78 -16.99
CA GLY A 151 30.17 34.17 -16.79
C GLY A 151 31.68 34.25 -16.67
#